data_AF-A0A654TM19-F1
#
_entry.id   AF-A0A654TM19-F1
#
_cell.length_a   1.000
_cell.length_b   1.000
_cell.length_c   1.000
_cell.angle_alpha   90.00
_cell.angle_beta   90.00
_cell.angle_gamma   90.00
#
_symmetry.space_group_name_H-M   'P 1'
#
loop_
_entity.id
_entity.type
_entity.pdbx_description
1 polymer ?
#
loop_
_entity_poly.entity_id
_entity_poly.type
_entity_poly.pdbx_seq_one_letter_code
_entity_poly.pdbx_strand_id
1 'polypeptide(L)' 'MDICLSSRHGDHNHAGLVATAMRIVNAIPAVVAAEPGIRTTLDLPLITGEGRYAAA' A
#
# COMPACT_ATOMS: atom_id res chain seq x y z
N MET A 1 -16.57 17.34 4.12
CA MET A 1 -16.57 15.86 4.10
C MET A 1 -15.39 15.40 4.91
N ASP A 2 -15.57 14.49 5.86
CA ASP A 2 -14.48 13.90 6.65
C ASP A 2 -14.19 12.49 6.12
N ILE A 3 -12.91 12.16 5.92
CA ILE A 3 -12.47 10.87 5.41
C ILE A 3 -11.67 10.17 6.51
N CYS A 4 -12.32 9.21 7.16
CA CYS A 4 -11.72 8.44 8.25
C CYS A 4 -11.31 7.04 7.79
N LEU A 5 -10.16 6.58 8.28
CA LEU A 5 -9.77 5.18 8.13
C LEU A 5 -10.60 4.31 9.07
N SER A 6 -11.16 3.22 8.53
CA SER A 6 -11.91 2.23 9.30
C SER A 6 -11.64 0.83 8.77
N SER A 7 -11.85 -0.18 9.61
CA SER A 7 -11.69 -1.60 9.27
C SER A 7 -12.81 -2.42 9.91
N ARG A 8 -13.16 -3.55 9.29
CA ARG A 8 -14.02 -4.56 9.91
C ARG A 8 -13.30 -5.40 10.99
N HIS A 9 -11.97 -5.32 11.03
CA HIS A 9 -11.13 -6.07 11.97
C HIS A 9 -10.49 -5.18 13.05
N GLY A 10 -10.84 -3.89 13.11
CA GLY A 10 -10.29 -2.94 14.08
C GLY A 10 -10.63 -1.49 13.78
N ASP A 11 -10.08 -0.57 14.55
CA ASP A 11 -10.33 0.87 14.42
C ASP A 11 -9.43 1.55 13.35
N HIS A 12 -9.33 2.87 13.42
CA HIS A 12 -8.46 3.67 12.55
C HIS A 12 -6.98 3.29 12.65
N ASN A 13 -6.51 2.80 13.81
CA ASN A 13 -5.13 2.38 13.99
C ASN A 13 -4.88 1.13 13.17
N HIS A 14 -5.75 0.13 13.30
CA HIS A 14 -5.66 -1.09 12.51
C HIS A 14 -5.69 -0.76 11.00
N ALA A 15 -6.66 0.05 10.58
CA ALA A 15 -6.80 0.45 9.19
C ALA A 15 -5.57 1.22 8.67
N GLY A 16 -5.02 2.14 9.46
CA GLY A 16 -3.82 2.90 9.10
C GLY A 16 -2.56 2.06 9.01
N LEU A 17 -2.40 1.09 9.91
CA LEU A 17 -1.25 0.18 9.93
C LEU A 17 -1.27 -0.73 8.70
N VAL A 18 -2.45 -1.30 8.38
CA VAL A 18 -2.65 -2.07 7.15
C VAL A 18 -2.39 -1.20 5.92
N ALA A 19 -2.98 -0.01 5.82
CA ALA A 19 -2.78 0.87 4.66
C ALA A 19 -1.30 1.24 4.44
N THR A 20 -0.56 1.49 5.53
CA THR A 20 0.88 1.77 5.48
C THR A 20 1.67 0.56 4.99
N ALA A 21 1.41 -0.63 5.54
CA ALA A 21 2.06 -1.86 5.09
C ALA A 21 1.75 -2.18 3.62
N MET A 22 0.50 -2.00 3.20
CA MET A 22 0.07 -2.28 1.82
C MET A 22 0.77 -1.38 0.80
N ARG A 23 1.08 -0.12 1.11
CA ARG A 23 1.89 0.74 0.23
C ARG A 23 3.28 0.14 -0.04
N ILE A 24 3.91 -0.41 0.99
CA ILE A 24 5.25 -0.99 0.89
C ILE A 24 5.20 -2.30 0.11
N VAL A 25 4.32 -3.22 0.49
CA VAL A 25 4.23 -4.56 -0.11
C VAL A 25 3.87 -4.49 -1.59
N ASN A 26 2.89 -3.64 -1.94
CA ASN A 26 2.48 -3.49 -3.35
C ASN A 26 3.55 -2.78 -4.20
N ALA A 27 4.46 -2.02 -3.60
CA ALA A 27 5.55 -1.37 -4.32
C ALA A 27 6.71 -2.33 -4.69
N ILE A 28 6.81 -3.49 -4.03
CA ILE A 28 7.94 -4.43 -4.20
C ILE A 28 8.22 -4.75 -5.67
N PRO A 29 7.24 -5.12 -6.53
CA PRO A 29 7.52 -5.45 -7.92
C PRO A 29 8.09 -4.26 -8.71
N ALA A 30 7.56 -3.06 -8.46
CA ALA A 30 8.03 -1.84 -9.12
C ALA A 30 9.45 -1.48 -8.68
N VAL A 31 9.78 -1.66 -7.40
CA VAL A 31 11.14 -1.43 -6.87
C VAL A 31 12.13 -2.44 -7.45
N VAL A 32 11.75 -3.72 -7.54
CA VAL A 32 12.61 -4.76 -8.11
C VAL A 32 12.89 -4.51 -9.60
N ALA A 33 11.92 -3.97 -10.34
CA ALA A 33 12.07 -3.64 -11.75
C ALA A 33 12.77 -2.30 -12.02
N ALA A 34 13.04 -1.49 -10.99
CA ALA A 34 13.63 -0.16 -11.15
C ALA A 34 15.15 -0.23 -11.34
N GLU A 35 15.70 0.77 -12.04
CA GLU A 35 17.14 0.97 -12.15
C GLU A 35 17.79 1.20 -10.77
N PRO A 36 19.01 0.68 -10.52
CA PRO A 36 19.70 0.85 -9.24
C PRO A 36 19.82 2.30 -8.76
N GLY A 37 19.88 2.49 -7.44
CA GLY A 37 20.01 3.81 -6.79
C GLY A 37 18.88 4.11 -5.80
N ILE A 38 18.94 5.28 -5.18
CA ILE A 38 17.85 5.75 -4.31
C ILE A 38 16.70 6.23 -5.20
N ARG A 39 15.52 5.63 -5.00
CA ARG A 39 14.28 5.98 -5.69
C ARG A 39 13.26 6.52 -4.69
N THR A 40 12.46 7.47 -5.15
CA THR A 40 11.30 7.99 -4.43
C THR A 40 10.03 7.43 -5.05
N THR A 41 8.88 7.63 -4.39
CA THR A 41 7.60 7.20 -4.95
C THR A 41 7.23 7.91 -6.25
N LEU A 42 7.83 9.06 -6.57
CA LEU A 42 7.61 9.78 -7.83
C LEU A 42 8.37 9.15 -9.00
N ASP A 43 9.40 8.35 -8.72
CA ASP A 43 10.19 7.63 -9.72
C ASP A 43 9.55 6.28 -10.09
N LEU A 44 8.48 5.89 -9.38
CA LEU A 44 7.78 4.62 -9.54
C LEU A 44 6.39 4.84 -10.14
N PRO A 45 5.78 3.83 -10.79
CA PRO A 45 4.39 3.91 -11.21
C PRO A 45 3.46 4.09 -10.00
N LEU A 46 2.22 4.51 -10.27
CA LEU A 46 1.18 4.55 -9.24
C LEU A 46 0.96 3.15 -8.67
N ILE A 47 1.29 2.98 -7.38
CA ILE A 47 1.18 1.70 -6.70
C ILE A 47 -0.26 1.44 -6.28
N THR A 48 -0.87 0.41 -6.86
CA THR A 48 -2.20 -0.09 -6.53
C THR A 48 -2.10 -1.48 -5.89
N GLY A 49 -3.17 -1.93 -5.25
CA GLY A 49 -3.27 -3.32 -4.78
C GLY A 49 -3.87 -4.21 -5.87
N GLU A 50 -3.25 -5.36 -6.12
CA GLU A 50 -3.75 -6.40 -7.04
C GLU A 50 -5.02 -7.12 -6.53
N GLY A 51 -5.64 -6.65 -5.46
CA GLY A 51 -6.88 -7.22 -4.93
C GLY A 51 -6.79 -8.68 -4.49
N ARG A 52 -5.59 -9.22 -4.20
CA ARG A 52 -5.36 -10.63 -3.81
C ARG A 52 -5.93 -11.04 -2.44
N TYR A 53 -6.73 -10.18 -1.80
CA TYR A 53 -7.48 -10.59 -0.63
C TYR A 53 -8.48 -11.65 -1.07
N ALA A 54 -8.26 -12.90 -0.68
CA ALA A 54 -9.27 -13.94 -0.81
C ALA A 54 -10.54 -13.45 -0.11
N ALA A 55 -11.67 -13.51 -0.81
CA ALA A 55 -12.96 -13.35 -0.15
C ALA A 55 -13.03 -14.44 0.93
N ALA A 56 -13.15 -14.01 2.19
CA ALA A 56 -13.47 -14.90 3.29
C ALA A 56 -14.94 -15.34 3.18
#